data_AF-A0A957L5D0-F1
#
_entry.id   AF-A0A957L5D0-F1
#
_cell.length_a   1.000
_cell.length_b   1.000
_cell.length_c   1.000
_cell.angle_alpha   90.00
_cell.angle_beta   90.00
_cell.angle_gamma   90.00
#
_symmetry.space_group_name_H-M   'P 1'
#
loop_
_entity.id
_entity.type
_entity.pdbx_description
1 polymer ?
#
loop_
_entity_poly.entity_id
_entity_poly.type
_entity_poly.pdbx_seq_one_letter_code
_entity_poly.pdbx_strand_id
1 'polypeptide(L)'
;MSTLHFQSRVPVFDANVRVGDRRDEPSAIRDRGALLREMDRHGVDKALIYHAQGELLSPRDGNEMLAEWLGDDGRLQPQWIMMPTPESLDQLAAYQAAGQVRSVRLYDARSAGLPFTIWAYREMLGWLMDKRIPLWIPLPEMGADELVNTLSAFPELVTVLVGAHYAHHLWIRPVLHTLPNAYLELSRYEP
;
A
#
# COMPACT_ATOMS: atom_id res chain seq x y z
N MET A 1 -19.47 -30.07 13.87
CA MET A 1 -18.39 -29.13 14.20
C MET A 1 -19.05 -27.84 14.66
N SER A 2 -18.75 -27.35 15.87
CA SER A 2 -19.25 -26.05 16.33
C SER A 2 -18.53 -24.96 15.54
N THR A 3 -19.26 -24.19 14.73
CA THR A 3 -18.71 -23.03 14.04
C THR A 3 -18.57 -21.89 15.04
N LEU A 4 -17.31 -21.55 15.38
CA LEU A 4 -17.00 -20.35 16.15
C LEU A 4 -17.22 -19.14 15.24
N HIS A 5 -18.17 -18.27 15.63
CA HIS A 5 -18.36 -16.97 15.01
C HIS A 5 -17.61 -15.94 15.84
N PHE A 6 -16.42 -15.54 15.35
CA PHE A 6 -15.68 -14.42 15.92
C PHE A 6 -16.17 -13.13 15.28
N GLN A 7 -16.53 -12.14 16.09
CA GLN A 7 -16.78 -10.78 15.64
C GLN A 7 -16.02 -9.82 16.54
N SER A 8 -15.28 -8.90 15.91
CA SER A 8 -14.65 -7.80 16.63
C SER A 8 -15.72 -6.92 17.29
N ARG A 9 -15.40 -6.38 18.47
CA ARG A 9 -16.27 -5.41 19.17
C ARG A 9 -16.13 -3.99 18.61
N VAL A 10 -15.12 -3.76 17.79
CA VAL A 10 -14.83 -2.49 17.13
C VAL A 10 -14.74 -2.71 15.62
N PRO A 11 -15.13 -1.73 14.79
CA PRO A 11 -14.97 -1.86 13.35
C PRO A 11 -13.51 -2.14 12.97
N VAL A 12 -13.29 -3.16 12.15
CA VAL A 12 -11.96 -3.56 11.69
C VAL A 12 -11.76 -3.09 10.26
N PHE A 13 -10.64 -2.40 10.04
CA PHE A 13 -10.17 -2.00 8.72
C PHE A 13 -8.84 -2.71 8.46
N ASP A 14 -8.85 -3.68 7.54
CA ASP A 14 -7.61 -4.27 7.03
C ASP A 14 -6.93 -3.30 6.07
N ALA A 15 -5.73 -2.85 6.42
CA ALA A 15 -5.00 -1.81 5.68
C ALA A 15 -4.07 -2.35 4.58
N ASN A 16 -4.02 -3.67 4.32
CA ASN A 16 -3.05 -4.24 3.40
C ASN A 16 -3.54 -5.56 2.74
N VAL A 17 -4.58 -5.46 1.90
CA VAL A 17 -5.13 -6.61 1.18
C VAL A 17 -4.69 -6.58 -0.29
N ARG A 18 -4.02 -7.65 -0.74
CA ARG A 18 -3.73 -7.83 -2.16
C ARG A 18 -4.85 -8.59 -2.85
N VAL A 19 -5.27 -8.10 -4.01
CA VAL A 19 -6.23 -8.77 -4.89
C VAL A 19 -5.59 -9.13 -6.24
N GLY A 20 -6.24 -10.02 -6.99
CA GLY A 20 -5.77 -10.47 -8.28
C GLY A 20 -4.66 -11.53 -8.21
N ASP A 21 -4.42 -12.17 -9.35
CA ASP A 21 -3.46 -13.26 -9.48
C ASP A 21 -2.01 -12.72 -9.44
N ARG A 22 -1.11 -13.46 -8.80
CA ARG A 22 0.33 -13.23 -8.99
C ARG A 22 0.75 -13.85 -10.32
N ARG A 23 1.93 -13.45 -10.82
CA ARG A 23 2.51 -14.02 -12.05
C ARG A 23 2.66 -15.55 -11.97
N ASP A 24 3.01 -16.06 -10.80
CA ASP A 24 3.39 -17.44 -10.53
C ASP A 24 2.31 -18.24 -9.77
N GLU A 25 1.27 -17.56 -9.27
CA GLU A 25 0.29 -18.17 -8.37
C GLU A 25 -1.10 -17.52 -8.53
N PRO A 26 -2.14 -18.29 -8.89
CA PRO A 26 -3.52 -17.80 -8.88
C PRO A 26 -3.98 -17.44 -7.47
N SER A 27 -4.75 -16.36 -7.34
CA SER A 27 -5.37 -16.00 -6.07
C SER A 27 -6.46 -17.00 -5.69
N ALA A 28 -6.49 -17.38 -4.41
CA ALA A 28 -7.59 -18.16 -3.85
C ALA A 28 -8.93 -17.39 -3.87
N ILE A 29 -8.85 -16.06 -3.83
CA ILE A 29 -9.99 -15.14 -3.90
C ILE A 29 -9.92 -14.40 -5.23
N ARG A 30 -10.81 -14.75 -6.17
CA ARG A 30 -10.73 -14.29 -7.56
C ARG A 30 -11.67 -13.13 -7.92
N ASP A 31 -12.58 -12.78 -7.03
CA ASP A 31 -13.53 -11.70 -7.26
C ASP A 31 -13.91 -10.97 -5.97
N ARG A 32 -14.50 -9.78 -6.17
CA ARG A 32 -15.02 -8.90 -5.13
C ARG A 32 -15.95 -9.62 -4.14
N GLY A 33 -16.88 -10.42 -4.66
CA GLY A 33 -17.88 -11.10 -3.84
C GLY A 33 -17.25 -12.16 -2.94
N ALA A 34 -16.27 -12.89 -3.45
CA ALA A 34 -15.48 -13.86 -2.67
C ALA A 34 -14.68 -13.16 -1.56
N LEU A 35 -14.06 -12.01 -1.85
CA LEU A 35 -13.34 -11.24 -0.84
C LEU A 35 -14.26 -10.75 0.27
N LEU A 36 -15.43 -10.20 -0.08
CA LEU A 36 -16.39 -9.74 0.91
C LEU A 36 -16.91 -10.86 1.81
N ARG A 37 -17.14 -12.07 1.26
CA ARG A 37 -17.52 -13.24 2.06
C ARG A 37 -16.42 -13.64 3.04
N GLU A 38 -15.16 -13.57 2.63
CA GLU A 38 -14.03 -13.90 3.52
C GLU A 38 -13.86 -12.82 4.60
N MET A 39 -14.00 -11.54 4.25
CA MET A 39 -14.04 -10.44 5.21
C MET A 39 -15.16 -10.63 6.25
N ASP A 40 -16.37 -10.96 5.81
CA ASP A 40 -17.52 -11.21 6.71
C ASP A 40 -17.25 -12.38 7.67
N ARG A 41 -16.63 -13.45 7.17
CA ARG A 41 -16.22 -14.61 7.97
C ARG A 41 -15.19 -14.24 9.05
N HIS A 42 -14.31 -13.28 8.77
CA HIS A 42 -13.27 -12.81 9.68
C HIS A 42 -13.66 -11.59 10.52
N GLY A 43 -14.86 -11.03 10.31
CA GLY A 43 -15.32 -9.83 11.00
C GLY A 43 -14.56 -8.56 10.59
N VAL A 44 -14.16 -8.47 9.31
CA VAL A 44 -13.50 -7.30 8.71
C VAL A 44 -14.54 -6.44 7.99
N ASP A 45 -14.73 -5.20 8.45
CA ASP A 45 -15.74 -4.30 7.91
C ASP A 45 -15.29 -3.67 6.58
N LYS A 46 -14.03 -3.23 6.54
CA LYS A 46 -13.42 -2.56 5.39
C LYS A 46 -12.03 -3.10 5.10
N ALA A 47 -11.62 -3.02 3.83
CA ALA A 47 -10.29 -3.41 3.41
C ALA A 47 -9.70 -2.40 2.41
N LEU A 48 -8.39 -2.19 2.52
CA LEU A 48 -7.61 -1.34 1.63
C LEU A 48 -6.95 -2.28 0.64
N ILE A 49 -7.37 -2.20 -0.62
CA ILE A 49 -7.01 -3.17 -1.64
C ILE A 49 -6.05 -2.59 -2.67
N TYR A 50 -5.09 -3.39 -3.08
CA TYR A 50 -4.21 -3.10 -4.21
C TYR A 50 -4.09 -4.32 -5.11
N HIS A 51 -3.85 -4.11 -6.40
CA HIS A 51 -3.82 -5.20 -7.37
C HIS A 51 -2.41 -5.80 -7.52
N ALA A 52 -2.32 -7.13 -7.51
CA ALA A 52 -1.06 -7.86 -7.65
C ALA A 52 -0.31 -7.52 -8.94
N GLN A 53 -1.03 -7.33 -10.06
CA GLN A 53 -0.39 -6.90 -11.32
C GLN A 53 0.25 -5.53 -11.24
N GLY A 54 -0.33 -4.61 -10.46
CA GLY A 54 0.27 -3.31 -10.22
C GLY A 54 1.53 -3.40 -9.37
N GLU A 55 1.52 -4.28 -8.37
CA GLU A 55 2.68 -4.51 -7.49
C GLU A 55 3.84 -5.19 -8.25
N LEU A 56 3.53 -6.10 -9.17
CA LEU A 56 4.53 -7.00 -9.76
C LEU A 56 4.97 -6.61 -11.17
N LEU A 57 4.11 -5.97 -11.98
CA LEU A 57 4.36 -5.78 -13.41
C LEU A 57 4.20 -4.32 -13.85
N SER A 58 2.99 -3.75 -13.70
CA SER A 58 2.62 -2.48 -14.32
C SER A 58 1.68 -1.70 -13.40
N PRO A 59 2.15 -0.64 -12.72
CA PRO A 59 1.30 0.21 -11.88
C PRO A 59 0.04 0.68 -12.62
N ARG A 60 0.19 1.10 -13.88
CA ARG A 60 -0.91 1.57 -14.72
C ARG A 60 -2.00 0.53 -14.88
N ASP A 61 -1.65 -0.65 -15.39
CA ASP A 61 -2.62 -1.71 -15.68
C ASP A 61 -3.23 -2.25 -14.39
N GLY A 62 -2.41 -2.42 -13.34
CA GLY A 62 -2.89 -2.85 -12.03
C GLY A 62 -3.90 -1.89 -11.41
N ASN A 63 -3.69 -0.58 -11.57
CA ASN A 63 -4.65 0.43 -11.14
C ASN A 63 -5.96 0.33 -11.95
N GLU A 64 -5.89 0.15 -13.27
CA GLU A 64 -7.10 -0.03 -14.09
C GLU A 64 -7.87 -1.30 -13.69
N MET A 65 -7.17 -2.39 -13.40
CA MET A 65 -7.76 -3.67 -12.96
C MET A 65 -8.43 -3.60 -11.58
N LEU A 66 -8.08 -2.63 -10.72
CA LEU A 66 -8.77 -2.45 -9.43
C LEU A 66 -10.25 -2.08 -9.60
N ALA A 67 -10.63 -1.48 -10.73
CA ALA A 67 -12.00 -1.02 -10.95
C ALA A 67 -13.05 -2.14 -10.76
N GLU A 68 -12.73 -3.37 -11.17
CA GLU A 68 -13.62 -4.54 -11.04
C GLU A 68 -13.86 -4.97 -9.58
N TRP A 69 -12.99 -4.54 -8.66
CA TRP A 69 -13.09 -4.84 -7.24
C TRP A 69 -13.88 -3.80 -6.47
N LEU A 70 -14.06 -2.60 -7.02
CA LEU A 70 -14.72 -1.50 -6.35
C LEU A 70 -16.25 -1.60 -6.45
N GLY A 71 -16.95 -0.99 -5.50
CA GLY A 71 -18.40 -0.91 -5.49
C GLY A 71 -18.88 0.21 -4.57
N ASP A 72 -20.18 0.50 -4.62
CA ASP A 72 -20.76 1.70 -3.99
C ASP A 72 -20.91 1.61 -2.45
N ASP A 73 -20.71 0.42 -1.86
CA ASP A 73 -20.82 0.21 -0.41
C ASP A 73 -19.62 0.75 0.39
N GLY A 74 -18.54 1.14 -0.29
CA GLY A 74 -17.33 1.66 0.35
C GLY A 74 -16.61 0.65 1.25
N ARG A 75 -16.90 -0.65 1.15
CA ARG A 75 -16.22 -1.69 1.93
C ARG A 75 -14.80 -1.95 1.44
N LEU A 76 -14.57 -1.82 0.14
CA LEU A 76 -13.26 -1.94 -0.47
C LEU A 76 -12.78 -0.55 -0.91
N GLN A 77 -11.69 -0.09 -0.31
CA GLN A 77 -11.05 1.18 -0.64
C GLN A 77 -9.85 0.91 -1.54
N PRO A 78 -9.68 1.62 -2.67
CA PRO A 78 -8.53 1.42 -3.52
C PRO A 78 -7.27 2.04 -2.90
N GLN A 79 -6.16 1.33 -2.98
CA GLN A 79 -4.81 1.83 -2.83
C GLN A 79 -4.13 1.79 -4.20
N TRP A 80 -3.90 2.97 -4.77
CA TRP A 80 -3.34 3.11 -6.10
C TRP A 80 -1.82 2.95 -6.05
N ILE A 81 -1.26 2.21 -7.01
CA ILE A 81 0.18 1.97 -7.08
C ILE A 81 0.84 3.05 -7.94
N MET A 82 1.97 3.56 -7.48
CA MET A 82 2.69 4.66 -8.12
C MET A 82 4.19 4.39 -8.20
N MET A 83 4.80 4.74 -9.33
CA MET A 83 6.25 4.87 -9.49
C MET A 83 6.63 6.31 -9.86
N PRO A 84 7.89 6.73 -9.71
CA PRO A 84 8.31 8.12 -9.96
C PRO A 84 8.51 8.38 -11.47
N THR A 85 7.45 8.21 -12.25
CA THR A 85 7.42 8.49 -13.68
C THR A 85 6.32 9.50 -14.00
N PRO A 86 6.48 10.33 -15.05
CA PRO A 86 5.43 11.27 -15.47
C PRO A 86 4.11 10.57 -15.75
N GLU A 87 4.13 9.39 -16.37
CA GLU A 87 2.92 8.62 -16.68
C GLU A 87 2.14 8.20 -15.43
N SER A 88 2.84 7.70 -14.39
CA SER A 88 2.21 7.36 -13.12
C SER A 88 1.69 8.59 -12.39
N LEU A 89 2.41 9.72 -12.47
CA LEU A 89 1.97 10.99 -11.90
C LEU A 89 0.70 11.51 -12.59
N ASP A 90 0.66 11.49 -13.92
CA ASP A 90 -0.49 11.94 -14.70
C ASP A 90 -1.73 11.08 -14.42
N GLN A 91 -1.57 9.75 -14.34
CA GLN A 91 -2.66 8.85 -14.01
C GLN A 91 -3.25 9.16 -12.62
N LEU A 92 -2.39 9.24 -11.59
CA LEU A 92 -2.87 9.48 -10.23
C LEU A 92 -3.34 10.91 -10.02
N ALA A 93 -2.79 11.90 -10.74
CA ALA A 93 -3.32 13.25 -10.74
C ALA A 93 -4.74 13.32 -11.30
N ALA A 94 -5.04 12.55 -12.36
CA ALA A 94 -6.40 12.44 -12.89
C ALA A 94 -7.36 11.81 -11.87
N TYR A 95 -6.97 10.69 -11.23
CA TYR A 95 -7.78 10.06 -10.17
C TYR A 95 -7.95 10.98 -8.96
N GLN A 96 -6.92 11.74 -8.59
CA GLN A 96 -6.95 12.69 -7.48
C GLN A 96 -7.92 13.84 -7.78
N ALA A 97 -7.90 14.38 -9.00
CA ALA A 97 -8.82 15.42 -9.45
C ALA A 97 -10.28 14.93 -9.46
N ALA A 98 -10.51 13.64 -9.72
CA ALA A 98 -11.81 12.98 -9.60
C ALA A 98 -12.21 12.64 -8.15
N GLY A 99 -11.37 12.93 -7.15
CA GLY A 99 -11.64 12.63 -5.74
C GLY A 99 -11.49 11.15 -5.35
N GLN A 100 -10.82 10.35 -6.18
CA GLN A 100 -10.71 8.90 -6.03
C GLN A 100 -9.45 8.45 -5.26
N VAL A 101 -8.48 9.35 -5.05
CA VAL A 101 -7.21 9.02 -4.39
C VAL A 101 -7.27 9.39 -2.92
N ARG A 102 -7.16 8.38 -2.05
CA ARG A 102 -7.04 8.53 -0.59
C ARG A 102 -5.77 7.92 -0.02
N SER A 103 -5.14 7.01 -0.75
CA SER A 103 -3.90 6.36 -0.39
C SER A 103 -3.16 5.92 -1.65
N VAL A 104 -1.84 5.86 -1.54
CA VAL A 104 -0.95 5.39 -2.60
C VAL A 104 0.01 4.35 -2.05
N ARG A 105 0.37 3.36 -2.86
CA ARG A 105 1.43 2.39 -2.58
C ARG A 105 2.60 2.62 -3.53
N LEU A 106 3.80 2.61 -2.97
CA LEU A 106 5.02 2.68 -3.73
C LEU A 106 5.21 1.40 -4.53
N TYR A 107 5.38 1.53 -5.84
CA TYR A 107 5.92 0.48 -6.68
C TYR A 107 7.42 0.32 -6.40
N ASP A 108 7.88 -0.92 -6.24
CA ASP A 108 9.29 -1.21 -6.07
C ASP A 108 10.03 -1.17 -7.43
N ALA A 109 10.61 -0.01 -7.72
CA ALA A 109 11.41 0.21 -8.92
C ALA A 109 12.87 -0.29 -8.81
N ARG A 110 13.28 -0.91 -7.69
CA ARG A 110 14.65 -1.40 -7.51
C ARG A 110 15.00 -2.47 -8.54
N SER A 111 14.06 -3.34 -8.87
CA SER A 111 14.24 -4.37 -9.92
C SER A 111 14.56 -3.78 -11.30
N ALA A 112 14.13 -2.54 -11.56
CA ALA A 112 14.45 -1.77 -12.75
C ALA A 112 15.70 -0.87 -12.59
N GLY A 113 16.42 -0.99 -11.47
CA GLY A 113 17.67 -0.27 -11.19
C GLY A 113 17.50 1.12 -10.58
N LEU A 114 16.29 1.49 -10.12
CA LEU A 114 16.02 2.80 -9.54
C LEU A 114 15.92 2.73 -8.00
N PRO A 115 16.98 3.12 -7.25
CA PRO A 115 16.96 3.10 -5.79
C PRO A 115 16.06 4.19 -5.20
N PHE A 116 15.56 3.99 -3.98
CA PHE A 116 14.66 4.93 -3.32
C PHE A 116 15.42 6.14 -2.78
N THR A 117 15.54 7.14 -3.65
CA THR A 117 16.41 8.30 -3.43
C THR A 117 15.72 9.61 -3.78
N ILE A 118 16.05 10.67 -3.05
CA ILE A 118 15.45 12.01 -3.25
C ILE A 118 15.48 12.47 -4.69
N TRP A 119 16.59 12.33 -5.42
CA TRP A 119 16.70 12.89 -6.76
C TRP A 119 15.73 12.23 -7.75
N ALA A 120 15.40 10.96 -7.54
CA ALA A 120 14.46 10.20 -8.36
C ALA A 120 13.01 10.42 -7.93
N TYR A 121 12.76 10.50 -6.62
CA TYR A 121 11.39 10.49 -6.07
C TYR A 121 10.86 11.87 -5.68
N ARG A 122 11.66 12.94 -5.79
CA ARG A 122 11.31 14.28 -5.27
C ARG A 122 9.96 14.79 -5.77
N GLU A 123 9.72 14.71 -7.07
CA GLU A 123 8.48 15.24 -7.67
C GLU A 123 7.26 14.47 -7.17
N MET A 124 7.33 13.14 -7.21
CA MET A 124 6.27 12.25 -6.73
C MET A 124 5.97 12.46 -5.24
N LEU A 125 7.00 12.47 -4.38
CA LEU A 125 6.83 12.63 -2.94
C LEU A 125 6.36 14.03 -2.57
N GLY A 126 6.87 15.06 -3.26
CA GLY A 126 6.39 16.44 -3.10
C GLY A 126 4.91 16.56 -3.45
N TRP A 127 4.50 15.98 -4.58
CA TRP A 127 3.10 15.97 -4.99
C TRP A 127 2.18 15.26 -3.97
N LEU A 128 2.59 14.08 -3.47
CA LEU A 128 1.85 13.36 -2.43
C LEU A 128 1.73 14.17 -1.14
N MET A 129 2.83 14.81 -0.71
CA MET A 129 2.85 15.66 0.49
C MET A 129 1.94 16.88 0.34
N ASP A 130 2.02 17.61 -0.78
CA ASP A 130 1.20 18.79 -1.07
C ASP A 130 -0.29 18.45 -1.11
N LYS A 131 -0.64 17.29 -1.67
CA LYS A 131 -2.01 16.78 -1.71
C LYS A 131 -2.45 16.09 -0.43
N ARG A 132 -1.55 15.90 0.55
CA ARG A 132 -1.77 15.17 1.80
C ARG A 132 -2.25 13.73 1.58
N ILE A 133 -1.67 13.06 0.58
CA ILE A 133 -1.97 11.68 0.24
C ILE A 133 -0.92 10.77 0.93
N PRO A 134 -1.32 9.90 1.86
CA PRO A 134 -0.39 9.00 2.54
C PRO A 134 0.18 7.91 1.61
N LEU A 135 1.44 7.52 1.85
CA LEU A 135 2.21 6.59 1.03
C LEU A 135 2.56 5.29 1.77
N TRP A 136 2.17 4.15 1.23
CA TRP A 136 2.56 2.83 1.71
C TRP A 136 3.85 2.38 1.04
N ILE A 137 4.86 2.01 1.82
CA ILE A 137 6.20 1.67 1.35
C ILE A 137 6.50 0.21 1.70
N PRO A 138 6.58 -0.70 0.70
CA PRO A 138 7.03 -2.07 0.93
C PRO A 138 8.48 -2.10 1.44
N LEU A 139 8.71 -2.77 2.56
CA LEU A 139 10.02 -2.84 3.22
C LEU A 139 11.00 -3.94 2.81
N PRO A 140 10.62 -5.12 2.29
CA PRO A 140 11.57 -6.22 2.07
C PRO A 140 12.83 -5.84 1.28
N GLU A 141 12.74 -4.84 0.41
CA GLU A 141 13.82 -4.38 -0.48
C GLU A 141 14.31 -2.96 -0.13
N MET A 142 13.94 -2.42 1.04
CA MET A 142 14.24 -1.05 1.44
C MET A 142 15.17 -0.99 2.66
N GLY A 143 16.28 -0.26 2.53
CA GLY A 143 17.23 -0.03 3.62
C GLY A 143 16.83 1.13 4.54
N ALA A 144 17.25 1.06 5.81
CA ALA A 144 17.02 2.13 6.79
C ALA A 144 17.60 3.48 6.32
N ASP A 145 18.81 3.48 5.75
CA ASP A 145 19.46 4.70 5.26
C ASP A 145 18.70 5.31 4.08
N GLU A 146 18.18 4.50 3.16
CA GLU A 146 17.38 5.00 2.03
C GLU A 146 16.08 5.65 2.51
N LEU A 147 15.39 5.01 3.47
CA LEU A 147 14.18 5.56 4.09
C LEU A 147 14.47 6.89 4.78
N VAL A 148 15.45 6.92 5.69
CA VAL A 148 15.76 8.11 6.49
C VAL A 148 16.23 9.24 5.60
N ASN A 149 17.19 9.00 4.71
CA ASN A 149 17.73 10.05 3.85
C ASN A 149 16.67 10.60 2.90
N THR A 150 15.80 9.76 2.34
CA THR A 150 14.79 10.21 1.38
C THR A 150 13.61 10.90 2.06
N LEU A 151 13.05 10.30 3.11
CA LEU A 151 11.84 10.81 3.76
C LEU A 151 12.09 12.01 4.68
N SER A 152 13.33 12.21 5.17
CA SER A 152 13.66 13.40 5.96
C SER A 152 13.47 14.72 5.18
N ALA A 153 13.49 14.69 3.85
CA ALA A 153 13.19 15.86 3.02
C ALA A 153 11.68 16.13 2.85
N PHE A 154 10.82 15.22 3.31
CA PHE A 154 9.36 15.30 3.20
C PHE A 154 8.72 15.05 4.58
N PRO A 155 9.05 15.87 5.61
CA PRO A 155 8.69 15.58 7.00
C PRO A 155 7.17 15.58 7.25
N GLU A 156 6.36 16.22 6.39
CA GLU A 156 4.89 16.23 6.50
C GLU A 156 4.21 15.07 5.76
N LEU A 157 4.96 14.30 4.96
CA LEU A 157 4.39 13.16 4.25
C LEU A 157 4.15 12.02 5.24
N VAL A 158 2.87 11.63 5.38
CA VAL A 158 2.50 10.43 6.12
C VAL A 158 2.89 9.20 5.31
N THR A 159 3.71 8.34 5.92
CA THR A 159 4.14 7.07 5.30
C THR A 159 3.74 5.89 6.17
N VAL A 160 3.42 4.76 5.54
CA VAL A 160 3.12 3.49 6.21
C VAL A 160 4.06 2.43 5.67
N LEU A 161 4.96 1.95 6.52
CA LEU A 161 5.90 0.90 6.18
C LEU A 161 5.19 -0.46 6.25
N VAL A 162 5.21 -1.22 5.16
CA VAL A 162 4.46 -2.49 5.06
C VAL A 162 5.34 -3.68 4.77
N GLY A 163 4.93 -4.85 5.25
CA GLY A 163 5.67 -6.10 5.06
C GLY A 163 6.98 -6.15 5.85
N ALA A 164 7.07 -5.47 6.99
CA ALA A 164 8.20 -5.62 7.89
C ALA A 164 8.33 -7.08 8.34
N HIS A 165 9.55 -7.58 8.50
CA HIS A 165 9.86 -8.95 8.95
C HIS A 165 10.85 -8.90 10.12
N TYR A 166 11.14 -10.05 10.76
CA TYR A 166 12.22 -10.17 11.75
C TYR A 166 13.55 -9.57 11.28
N ALA A 167 13.87 -9.56 9.98
CA ALA A 167 15.11 -8.96 9.47
C ALA A 167 15.21 -7.45 9.74
N HIS A 168 14.08 -6.78 10.00
CA HIS A 168 13.99 -5.34 10.21
C HIS A 168 13.95 -4.93 11.69
N HIS A 169 13.83 -5.89 12.62
CA HIS A 169 13.57 -5.62 14.04
C HIS A 169 14.59 -4.66 14.67
N LEU A 170 15.87 -4.77 14.30
CA LEU A 170 16.96 -3.95 14.85
C LEU A 170 16.87 -2.48 14.46
N TRP A 171 16.34 -2.17 13.27
CA TRP A 171 16.39 -0.80 12.72
C TRP A 171 15.01 -0.15 12.58
N ILE A 172 13.91 -0.92 12.58
CA ILE A 172 12.57 -0.35 12.36
C ILE A 172 12.20 0.66 13.44
N ARG A 173 12.51 0.38 14.71
CA ARG A 173 12.26 1.31 15.83
C ARG A 173 13.07 2.60 15.70
N PRO A 174 14.40 2.56 15.49
CA PRO A 174 15.18 3.75 15.17
C PRO A 174 14.61 4.58 14.00
N VAL A 175 14.16 3.93 12.92
CA VAL A 175 13.55 4.61 11.76
C VAL A 175 12.26 5.33 12.17
N LEU A 176 11.34 4.66 12.87
CA LEU A 176 10.08 5.27 13.34
C LEU A 176 10.31 6.42 14.33
N HIS A 177 11.36 6.37 15.14
CA HIS A 177 11.74 7.50 16.00
C HIS A 177 12.29 8.69 15.21
N THR A 178 12.99 8.42 14.10
CA THR A 178 13.61 9.45 13.26
C THR A 178 12.60 10.11 12.32
N LEU A 179 11.63 9.34 11.83
CA LEU A 179 10.60 9.77 10.89
C LEU A 179 9.24 9.85 11.61
N PRO A 180 8.86 11.00 12.20
CA PRO A 180 7.70 11.08 13.10
C PRO A 180 6.35 10.84 12.43
N ASN A 181 6.28 10.96 11.09
CA ASN A 181 5.10 10.67 10.28
C ASN A 181 5.18 9.31 9.56
N ALA A 182 6.13 8.45 9.94
CA ALA A 182 6.19 7.07 9.51
C ALA A 182 5.45 6.16 10.51
N TYR A 183 4.57 5.31 9.98
CA TYR A 183 3.82 4.30 10.72
C TYR A 183 4.23 2.91 10.26
N LEU A 184 3.95 1.90 11.08
CA LEU A 184 4.24 0.51 10.77
C LEU A 184 2.95 -0.30 10.66
N GLU A 185 2.80 -1.03 9.56
CA GLU A 185 1.78 -2.05 9.36
C GLU A 185 2.31 -3.40 9.88
N LEU A 186 1.48 -4.17 10.59
CA LEU A 186 1.92 -5.27 11.47
C LEU A 186 1.65 -6.68 10.92
N SER A 187 1.04 -6.84 9.75
CA SER A 187 0.59 -8.14 9.20
C SER A 187 1.69 -9.19 9.07
N ARG A 188 2.95 -8.78 8.93
CA ARG A 188 4.13 -9.66 8.83
C ARG A 188 5.20 -9.41 9.88
N TYR A 189 4.94 -8.46 10.80
CA TYR A 189 5.97 -8.04 11.74
C TYR A 189 6.15 -9.07 12.85
N GLU A 190 7.38 -9.57 12.96
CA GLU A 190 7.83 -10.47 14.01
C GLU A 190 8.99 -9.80 14.75
N PRO A 191 8.84 -9.45 16.04
CA PRO A 191 9.88 -8.79 16.82
C PRO A 191 11.02 -9.70 17.26
#